data_AF-A0A4V2Q1V8-F1
#
_entry.id   AF-A0A4V2Q1V8-F1
#
_cell.length_a   1.000
_cell.length_b   1.000
_cell.length_c   1.000
_cell.angle_alpha   90.00
_cell.angle_beta   90.00
_cell.angle_gamma   90.00
#
_symmetry.space_group_name_H-M   'P 1'
#
loop_
_entity.id
_entity.type
_entity.pdbx_description
1 polymer ?
#
loop_
_entity_poly.entity_id
_entity_poly.type
_entity_poly.pdbx_seq_one_letter_code
_entity_poly.pdbx_strand_id
1 'polypeptide(L)'
;MAALTPAERIERLIAATAKFEGLVGAMWEQTLRSLDSITLKELEDILSPLRGQTPAQIRAALQNTISTALTQGAIDSAETAELLDEFNAVALENYNTAVRDGMAAARAARAPVRLTEKDLLKELKADAQTVAEFNAARQMPDSPFASTATTTRLLNPTVRNIAANWRANFIVEVSANQAEVAMAHVRAGLEAGLNERTIARNIKTTIGLTERQSAIVASYSNDLDRVIDGTKTSLKDWGITDGQILKPSKGSDGYTNTFPVDRDGNPTDGILNRRLRDRRWDRTMQNAVYGTDQQKAQARALLKKRKAELVENYSKNWKRYRGNTIARTEAQRLAGIAQHEGWKAAEQNLTFGRMVKTWATSGDSRVRNSHRAAARRYAKEPLPLNAMFESPDSYGQPALVPAATSINCRCMSRVKVVFD
;
A
#
# COMPACT_ATOMS: atom_id res chain seq x y z
N MET A 1 -8.13 28.43 -49.22
CA MET A 1 -9.13 29.08 -48.35
C MET A 1 -8.40 30.07 -47.46
N ALA A 2 -8.83 31.33 -47.44
CA ALA A 2 -8.17 32.37 -46.64
C ALA A 2 -8.26 32.03 -45.15
N ALA A 3 -7.16 32.19 -44.42
CA ALA A 3 -7.11 31.92 -42.99
C ALA A 3 -7.96 32.95 -42.25
N LEU A 4 -8.89 32.47 -41.41
CA LEU A 4 -9.73 33.34 -40.58
C LEU A 4 -8.85 34.24 -39.70
N THR A 5 -9.16 35.52 -39.73
CA THR A 5 -8.55 36.54 -38.89
C THR A 5 -8.82 36.23 -37.40
N PRO A 6 -7.99 36.71 -36.47
CA PRO A 6 -8.22 36.53 -35.05
C PRO A 6 -9.62 36.99 -34.58
N ALA A 7 -10.18 38.04 -35.18
CA ALA A 7 -11.53 38.52 -34.90
C ALA A 7 -12.61 37.51 -35.31
N GLU A 8 -12.52 36.94 -36.52
CA GLU A 8 -13.45 35.91 -36.99
C GLU A 8 -13.35 34.61 -36.18
N ARG A 9 -12.18 34.32 -35.58
CA ARG A 9 -12.02 33.19 -34.66
C ARG A 9 -12.70 33.44 -33.32
N ILE A 10 -12.63 34.67 -32.81
CA ILE A 10 -13.29 35.07 -31.57
C ILE A 10 -14.82 35.07 -31.74
N GLU A 11 -15.34 35.59 -32.85
CA GLU A 11 -16.79 35.54 -33.14
C GLU A 11 -17.30 34.10 -33.28
N ARG A 12 -16.53 33.21 -33.88
CA ARG A 12 -16.88 31.78 -33.95
C ARG A 12 -16.85 31.08 -32.60
N LEU A 13 -15.91 31.47 -31.72
CA LEU A 13 -15.87 30.99 -30.35
C LEU A 13 -17.09 31.48 -29.57
N ILE A 14 -17.44 32.76 -29.66
CA ILE A 14 -18.64 33.33 -29.02
C ILE A 14 -19.92 32.65 -29.52
N ALA A 15 -20.03 32.41 -30.83
CA ALA A 15 -21.18 31.70 -31.41
C ALA A 15 -21.26 30.22 -30.99
N ALA A 16 -20.11 29.55 -30.79
CA ALA A 16 -20.06 28.19 -30.28
C ALA A 16 -20.44 28.12 -28.79
N THR A 17 -20.02 29.10 -27.98
CA THR A 17 -20.42 29.21 -26.58
C THR A 17 -21.92 29.47 -26.44
N ALA A 18 -22.50 30.35 -27.26
CA ALA A 18 -23.94 30.61 -27.28
C ALA A 18 -24.76 29.35 -27.68
N LYS A 19 -24.20 28.51 -28.57
CA LYS A 19 -24.84 27.24 -28.97
C LYS A 19 -24.75 26.17 -27.86
N PHE A 20 -23.67 26.18 -27.08
CA PHE A 20 -23.51 25.33 -25.90
C PHE A 20 -24.48 25.75 -24.78
N GLU A 21 -24.64 27.06 -24.52
CA GLU A 21 -25.64 27.58 -23.59
C GLU A 21 -27.07 27.20 -23.99
N GLY A 22 -27.39 27.21 -25.29
CA GLY A 22 -28.69 26.75 -25.80
C GLY A 22 -28.96 25.25 -25.61
N LEU A 23 -27.93 24.40 -25.73
CA LEU A 23 -28.03 22.96 -25.52
C LEU A 23 -28.17 22.58 -24.05
N VAL A 24 -27.41 23.27 -23.18
CA VAL A 24 -27.55 23.13 -21.72
C VAL A 24 -28.92 23.64 -21.28
N GLY A 25 -29.42 24.74 -21.85
CA GLY A 25 -30.77 25.24 -21.60
C GLY A 25 -31.88 24.26 -22.01
N ALA A 26 -31.76 23.59 -23.16
CA ALA A 26 -32.74 22.62 -23.64
C ALA A 26 -32.76 21.31 -22.80
N MET A 27 -31.58 20.82 -22.39
CA MET A 27 -31.48 19.69 -21.44
C MET A 27 -32.04 20.07 -20.07
N TRP A 28 -31.75 21.28 -19.60
CA TRP A 28 -32.25 21.80 -18.34
C TRP A 28 -33.78 21.93 -18.36
N GLU A 29 -34.38 22.43 -19.45
CA GLU A 29 -35.84 22.46 -19.63
C GLU A 29 -36.48 21.06 -19.57
N GLN A 30 -35.79 20.03 -20.07
CA GLN A 30 -36.28 18.66 -20.03
C GLN A 30 -36.23 18.08 -18.61
N THR A 31 -35.17 18.38 -17.84
CA THR A 31 -35.06 18.03 -16.41
C THR A 31 -36.04 18.83 -15.53
N LEU A 32 -36.38 20.06 -15.92
CA LEU A 32 -37.38 20.87 -15.23
C LEU A 32 -38.81 20.37 -15.44
N ARG A 33 -39.11 19.79 -16.61
CA ARG A 33 -40.42 19.15 -16.88
C ARG A 33 -40.62 17.85 -16.10
N SER A 34 -39.58 17.27 -15.52
CA SER A 34 -39.68 16.08 -14.64
C SER A 34 -39.79 16.41 -13.15
N LEU A 35 -39.70 17.68 -12.75
CA LEU A 35 -39.76 18.14 -11.37
C LEU A 35 -41.06 18.93 -11.13
N ASP A 36 -42.19 18.23 -11.09
CA ASP A 36 -43.56 18.78 -11.10
C ASP A 36 -44.01 19.58 -9.85
N SER A 37 -43.09 20.03 -8.99
CA SER A 37 -43.45 20.69 -7.72
C SER A 37 -42.63 21.93 -7.37
N ILE A 38 -41.76 22.43 -8.25
CA ILE A 38 -41.01 23.68 -8.01
C ILE A 38 -41.53 24.75 -8.97
N THR A 39 -41.99 25.88 -8.43
CA THR A 39 -42.43 26.99 -9.28
C THR A 39 -41.24 27.63 -9.99
N LEU A 40 -41.46 28.16 -11.21
CA LEU A 40 -40.41 28.80 -12.01
C LEU A 40 -39.64 29.88 -11.23
N LYS A 41 -40.33 30.56 -10.30
CA LYS A 41 -39.78 31.61 -9.43
C LYS A 41 -38.87 31.05 -8.34
N GLU A 42 -39.25 29.96 -7.69
CA GLU A 42 -38.41 29.29 -6.68
C GLU A 42 -37.12 28.76 -7.32
N LEU A 43 -37.22 28.27 -8.56
CA LEU A 43 -36.06 27.82 -9.31
C LEU A 43 -35.14 28.99 -9.71
N GLU A 44 -35.70 30.11 -10.14
CA GLU A 44 -34.93 31.31 -10.48
C GLU A 44 -34.23 31.90 -9.24
N ASP A 45 -34.87 31.84 -8.07
CA ASP A 45 -34.29 32.24 -6.79
C ASP A 45 -33.15 31.29 -6.35
N ILE A 46 -33.26 29.98 -6.61
CA ILE A 46 -32.21 28.98 -6.33
C ILE A 46 -30.99 29.14 -7.27
N LEU A 47 -31.22 29.48 -8.54
CA LEU A 47 -30.18 29.48 -9.58
C LEU A 47 -29.53 30.85 -9.80
N SER A 48 -30.23 31.94 -9.45
CA SER A 48 -29.73 33.32 -9.51
C SER A 48 -28.33 33.49 -8.90
N PRO A 49 -28.01 32.92 -7.72
CA PRO A 49 -26.68 33.04 -7.10
C PRO A 49 -25.56 32.32 -7.87
N LEU A 50 -25.89 31.39 -8.78
CA LEU A 50 -24.93 30.54 -9.49
C LEU A 50 -24.46 31.14 -10.81
N ARG A 51 -25.11 32.20 -11.31
CA ARG A 51 -24.69 32.89 -12.55
C ARG A 51 -23.29 33.50 -12.39
N GLY A 52 -22.38 33.13 -13.30
CA GLY A 52 -20.99 33.62 -13.29
C GLY A 52 -20.05 32.90 -12.31
N GLN A 53 -20.49 31.83 -11.65
CA GLN A 53 -19.63 31.03 -10.78
C GLN A 53 -18.86 29.94 -11.56
N THR A 54 -17.68 29.58 -11.06
CA THR A 54 -16.87 28.48 -11.62
C THR A 54 -17.51 27.12 -11.34
N PRO A 55 -17.22 26.06 -12.14
CA PRO A 55 -17.77 24.72 -11.92
C PRO A 55 -17.56 24.17 -10.49
N ALA A 56 -16.44 24.50 -9.85
CA ALA A 56 -16.16 24.11 -8.47
C ALA A 56 -17.07 24.82 -7.45
N GLN A 57 -17.39 26.10 -7.70
CA GLN A 57 -18.29 26.87 -6.85
C GLN A 57 -19.75 26.43 -7.02
N ILE A 58 -20.16 26.12 -8.26
CA ILE A 58 -21.48 25.53 -8.55
C ILE A 58 -21.63 24.19 -7.82
N ARG A 59 -20.62 23.31 -7.87
CA ARG A 59 -20.64 22.02 -7.14
C ARG A 59 -20.76 22.22 -5.63
N ALA A 60 -19.99 23.14 -5.05
CA ALA A 60 -20.04 23.42 -3.61
C ALA A 60 -21.41 23.98 -3.18
N ALA A 61 -22.01 24.85 -4.00
CA ALA A 61 -23.33 25.41 -3.74
C ALA A 61 -24.44 24.34 -3.85
N LEU A 62 -24.37 23.44 -4.83
CA LEU A 62 -25.29 22.30 -4.92
C LEU A 62 -25.14 21.35 -3.73
N GLN A 63 -23.92 21.01 -3.33
CA GLN A 63 -23.67 20.15 -2.16
C GLN A 63 -24.26 20.75 -0.88
N ASN A 64 -24.10 22.07 -0.68
CA ASN A 64 -24.70 22.77 0.46
C ASN A 64 -26.24 22.77 0.39
N THR A 65 -26.81 22.95 -0.80
CA THR A 65 -28.26 22.94 -0.99
C THR A 65 -28.86 21.57 -0.72
N ILE A 66 -28.25 20.50 -1.24
CA ILE A 66 -28.65 19.11 -0.99
C ILE A 66 -28.52 18.77 0.51
N SER A 67 -27.41 19.15 1.14
CA SER A 67 -27.20 18.93 2.58
C SER A 67 -28.23 19.66 3.45
N THR A 68 -28.63 20.87 3.02
CA THR A 68 -29.68 21.65 3.69
C THR A 68 -31.05 21.00 3.52
N ALA A 69 -31.41 20.58 2.31
CA ALA A 69 -32.66 19.88 2.02
C ALA A 69 -32.78 18.56 2.81
N LEU A 70 -31.67 17.81 2.93
CA LEU A 70 -31.59 16.59 3.73
C LEU A 70 -31.81 16.86 5.23
N THR A 71 -31.19 17.92 5.75
CA THR A 71 -31.33 18.33 7.16
C THR A 71 -32.76 18.80 7.47
N GLN A 72 -33.44 19.36 6.48
CA GLN A 72 -34.83 19.81 6.58
C GLN A 72 -35.86 18.69 6.33
N GLY A 73 -35.41 17.48 5.97
CA GLY A 73 -36.28 16.35 5.66
C GLY A 73 -37.07 16.50 4.36
N ALA A 74 -36.63 17.37 3.46
CA ALA A 74 -37.28 17.63 2.18
C ALA A 74 -36.99 16.55 1.12
N ILE A 75 -35.91 15.78 1.32
CA ILE A 75 -35.51 14.62 0.52
C ILE A 75 -34.97 13.55 1.46
N ASP A 76 -35.16 12.27 1.13
CA ASP A 76 -34.60 11.18 1.94
C ASP A 76 -33.15 10.84 1.54
N SER A 77 -32.45 10.10 2.40
CA SER A 77 -31.04 9.78 2.20
C SER A 77 -30.77 8.80 1.05
N ALA A 78 -31.76 8.02 0.63
CA ALA A 78 -31.64 7.08 -0.48
C ALA A 78 -31.79 7.81 -1.82
N GLU A 79 -32.81 8.67 -1.93
CA GLU A 79 -33.07 9.53 -3.09
C GLU A 79 -31.92 10.52 -3.34
N THR A 80 -31.28 10.99 -2.26
CA THR A 80 -30.10 11.87 -2.35
C THR A 80 -28.87 11.18 -2.92
N ALA A 81 -28.65 9.91 -2.61
CA ALA A 81 -27.50 9.16 -3.12
C ALA A 81 -27.64 8.90 -4.62
N GLU A 82 -28.85 8.59 -5.07
CA GLU A 82 -29.18 8.35 -6.48
C GLU A 82 -29.03 9.63 -7.33
N LEU A 83 -29.57 10.76 -6.85
CA LEU A 83 -29.43 12.06 -7.53
C LEU A 83 -27.98 12.55 -7.61
N LEU A 84 -27.17 12.30 -6.57
CA LEU A 84 -25.74 12.64 -6.59
C LEU A 84 -24.97 11.75 -7.57
N ASP A 85 -25.28 10.47 -7.65
CA ASP A 85 -24.64 9.54 -8.58
C ASP A 85 -25.02 9.86 -10.03
N GLU A 86 -26.29 10.18 -10.31
CA GLU A 86 -26.76 10.57 -11.65
C GLU A 86 -26.15 11.90 -12.09
N PHE A 87 -26.11 12.91 -11.21
CA PHE A 87 -25.44 14.18 -11.49
C PHE A 87 -23.95 14.01 -11.78
N ASN A 88 -23.25 13.17 -10.99
CA ASN A 88 -21.84 12.90 -11.19
C ASN A 88 -21.59 12.16 -12.52
N ALA A 89 -22.47 11.24 -12.91
CA ALA A 89 -22.39 10.53 -14.18
C ALA A 89 -22.55 11.49 -15.37
N VAL A 90 -23.56 12.36 -15.34
CA VAL A 90 -23.82 13.35 -16.40
C VAL A 90 -22.70 14.40 -16.49
N ALA A 91 -22.20 14.89 -15.34
CA ALA A 91 -21.08 15.83 -15.31
C ALA A 91 -19.80 15.21 -15.89
N LEU A 92 -19.55 13.93 -15.62
CA LEU A 92 -18.40 13.19 -16.14
C LEU A 92 -18.54 12.93 -17.65
N GLU A 93 -19.73 12.59 -18.15
CA GLU A 93 -19.99 12.38 -19.57
C GLU A 93 -19.81 13.68 -20.39
N ASN A 94 -20.32 14.80 -19.87
CA ASN A 94 -20.17 16.12 -20.50
C ASN A 94 -18.71 16.59 -20.53
N TYR A 95 -17.96 16.37 -19.44
CA TYR A 95 -16.52 16.64 -19.40
C TYR A 95 -15.76 15.81 -20.44
N ASN A 96 -16.03 14.51 -20.51
CA ASN A 96 -15.38 13.61 -21.46
C ASN A 96 -15.71 13.95 -22.92
N THR A 97 -16.91 14.44 -23.20
CA THR A 97 -17.32 14.91 -24.52
C THR A 97 -16.60 16.19 -24.91
N ALA A 98 -16.52 17.18 -24.01
CA ALA A 98 -15.79 18.43 -24.25
C ALA A 98 -14.29 18.20 -24.49
N VAL A 99 -13.66 17.29 -23.74
CA VAL A 99 -12.25 16.91 -23.93
C VAL A 99 -12.05 16.21 -25.28
N ARG A 100 -12.97 15.32 -25.67
CA ARG A 100 -12.92 14.62 -26.97
C ARG A 100 -13.04 15.59 -28.13
N ASP A 101 -13.98 16.53 -28.06
CA ASP A 101 -14.24 17.51 -29.11
C ASP A 101 -13.12 18.54 -29.20
N GLY A 102 -12.56 18.97 -28.07
CA GLY A 102 -11.37 19.83 -28.02
C GLY A 102 -10.14 19.16 -28.66
N MET A 103 -9.91 17.87 -28.37
CA MET A 103 -8.84 17.10 -29.01
C MET A 103 -9.08 16.86 -30.50
N ALA A 104 -10.33 16.61 -30.91
CA ALA A 104 -10.70 16.47 -32.31
C ALA A 104 -10.50 17.78 -33.08
N ALA A 105 -10.88 18.92 -32.50
CA ALA A 105 -10.67 20.25 -33.06
C ALA A 105 -9.18 20.60 -33.18
N ALA A 106 -8.38 20.29 -32.15
CA ALA A 106 -6.91 20.47 -32.19
C ALA A 106 -6.25 19.62 -33.28
N ARG A 107 -6.71 18.38 -33.49
CA ARG A 107 -6.24 17.49 -34.57
C ARG A 107 -6.68 17.97 -35.95
N ALA A 108 -7.92 18.43 -36.10
CA ALA A 108 -8.45 18.96 -37.34
C ALA A 108 -7.74 20.26 -37.77
N ALA A 109 -7.22 21.03 -36.81
CA ALA A 109 -6.55 22.30 -37.08
C ALA A 109 -5.16 22.17 -37.74
N ARG A 110 -4.49 21.00 -37.72
CA ARG A 110 -3.16 20.69 -38.32
C ARG A 110 -2.14 21.86 -38.37
N ALA A 111 -2.16 22.74 -37.39
CA ALA A 111 -1.23 23.86 -37.28
C ALA A 111 -0.12 23.46 -36.30
N PRO A 112 1.15 23.80 -36.58
CA PRO A 112 2.24 23.57 -35.64
C PRO A 112 2.12 24.60 -34.51
N VAL A 113 1.19 24.37 -33.58
CA VAL A 113 1.15 25.14 -32.34
C VAL A 113 2.28 24.58 -31.47
N ARG A 114 3.42 25.27 -31.46
CA ARG A 114 4.45 25.06 -30.44
C ARG A 114 3.93 25.60 -29.11
N LEU A 115 3.01 24.87 -28.48
CA LEU A 115 2.83 24.99 -27.04
C LEU A 115 4.08 24.38 -26.42
N THR A 116 4.84 25.19 -25.68
CA THR A 116 5.96 24.64 -24.91
C THR A 116 5.40 23.80 -23.78
N GLU A 117 6.18 22.85 -23.25
CA GLU A 117 5.79 22.07 -22.06
C GLU A 117 5.32 22.99 -20.90
N LYS A 118 5.88 24.21 -20.84
CA LYS A 118 5.53 25.24 -19.86
C LYS A 118 4.13 25.83 -20.07
N ASP A 119 3.65 25.93 -21.31
CA ASP A 119 2.32 26.46 -21.65
C ASP A 119 1.23 25.42 -21.37
N LEU A 120 1.49 24.16 -21.73
CA LEU A 120 0.63 23.03 -21.35
C LEU A 120 0.54 22.86 -19.83
N LEU A 121 1.66 23.03 -19.11
CA LEU A 121 1.70 22.99 -17.64
C LEU A 121 0.97 24.18 -16.99
N LYS A 122 0.88 25.33 -17.67
CA LYS A 122 0.18 26.51 -17.17
C LYS A 122 -1.33 26.36 -17.31
N GLU A 123 -1.79 25.82 -18.44
CA GLU A 123 -3.21 25.53 -18.65
C GLU A 123 -3.68 24.33 -17.84
N LEU A 124 -2.90 23.25 -17.74
CA LEU A 124 -3.23 22.16 -16.82
C LEU A 124 -3.37 22.69 -15.39
N LYS A 125 -2.43 23.53 -14.91
CA LYS A 125 -2.46 24.14 -13.56
C LYS A 125 -3.72 24.98 -13.26
N ALA A 126 -4.46 25.43 -14.27
CA ALA A 126 -5.71 26.17 -14.08
C ALA A 126 -6.90 25.25 -13.75
N ASP A 127 -6.82 23.96 -14.10
CA ASP A 127 -7.84 22.95 -13.77
C ASP A 127 -7.52 22.26 -12.45
N ALA A 128 -8.11 22.78 -11.36
CA ALA A 128 -7.82 22.36 -9.99
C ALA A 128 -8.02 20.85 -9.74
N GLN A 129 -8.92 20.19 -10.46
CA GLN A 129 -9.22 18.77 -10.27
C GLN A 129 -8.28 17.85 -11.05
N THR A 130 -7.97 18.15 -12.32
CA THR A 130 -6.99 17.43 -13.12
C THR A 130 -5.58 17.59 -12.55
N VAL A 131 -5.28 18.75 -11.97
CA VAL A 131 -4.03 19.03 -11.26
C VAL A 131 -3.99 18.35 -9.92
N ALA A 132 -5.11 18.21 -9.20
CA ALA A 132 -5.16 17.45 -7.96
C ALA A 132 -5.00 15.94 -8.21
N GLU A 133 -5.60 15.39 -9.27
CA GLU A 133 -5.48 13.98 -9.64
C GLU A 133 -4.13 13.66 -10.28
N PHE A 134 -3.63 14.53 -11.16
CA PHE A 134 -2.29 14.44 -11.75
C PHE A 134 -1.20 14.70 -10.70
N ASN A 135 -1.36 15.68 -9.80
CA ASN A 135 -0.45 15.86 -8.68
C ASN A 135 -0.63 14.79 -7.61
N ALA A 136 -1.79 14.16 -7.42
CA ALA A 136 -1.90 12.99 -6.54
C ALA A 136 -1.18 11.77 -7.15
N ALA A 137 -1.21 11.63 -8.48
CA ALA A 137 -0.43 10.63 -9.21
C ALA A 137 1.08 10.95 -9.22
N ARG A 138 1.47 12.23 -9.19
CA ARG A 138 2.86 12.72 -9.23
C ARG A 138 3.49 12.95 -7.84
N GLN A 139 2.67 13.22 -6.82
CA GLN A 139 3.02 13.28 -5.39
C GLN A 139 2.86 11.91 -4.71
N MET A 140 2.79 10.83 -5.48
CA MET A 140 3.10 9.52 -4.93
C MET A 140 4.52 9.59 -4.38
N PRO A 141 4.74 9.34 -3.08
CA PRO A 141 6.06 9.46 -2.50
C PRO A 141 7.05 8.59 -3.28
N ASP A 142 8.21 9.16 -3.64
CA ASP A 142 9.36 8.38 -4.14
C ASP A 142 9.78 7.27 -3.15
N SER A 143 9.28 7.38 -1.91
CA SER A 143 9.33 6.32 -0.91
C SER A 143 8.26 5.24 -1.17
N PRO A 144 8.66 4.02 -1.58
CA PRO A 144 7.77 2.86 -1.69
C PRO A 144 7.07 2.46 -0.37
N PHE A 145 7.34 3.14 0.75
CA PHE A 145 6.91 2.77 2.10
C PHE A 145 6.05 3.83 2.80
N ALA A 146 5.62 4.89 2.12
CA ALA A 146 4.80 5.93 2.74
C ALA A 146 3.37 5.43 3.01
N SER A 147 3.02 5.36 4.29
CA SER A 147 1.76 4.81 4.84
C SER A 147 0.49 5.57 4.46
N THR A 148 0.62 6.80 3.98
CA THR A 148 -0.53 7.67 3.62
C THR A 148 -1.23 7.28 2.33
N ALA A 149 -0.61 6.47 1.47
CA ALA A 149 -1.26 5.96 0.25
C ALA A 149 -2.17 4.74 0.49
N THR A 150 -2.17 4.17 1.71
CA THR A 150 -3.00 3.00 2.04
C THR A 150 -4.46 3.37 2.27
N THR A 151 -4.73 4.53 2.87
CA THR A 151 -6.10 4.98 3.21
C THR A 151 -6.93 5.33 1.97
N THR A 152 -6.36 5.99 0.96
CA THR A 152 -7.06 6.27 -0.31
C THR A 152 -7.32 5.01 -1.15
N ARG A 153 -6.47 3.97 -1.03
CA ARG A 153 -6.65 2.69 -1.75
C ARG A 153 -7.80 1.84 -1.23
N LEU A 154 -8.20 2.00 0.04
CA LEU A 154 -9.33 1.29 0.66
C LEU A 154 -10.69 1.90 0.31
N LEU A 155 -10.74 2.98 -0.47
CA LEU A 155 -12.00 3.54 -0.99
C LEU A 155 -12.52 2.80 -2.23
N ASN A 156 -11.68 2.01 -2.92
CA ASN A 156 -12.10 1.19 -4.05
C ASN A 156 -12.92 -0.02 -3.56
N PRO A 157 -14.19 -0.21 -4.03
CA PRO A 157 -15.04 -1.32 -3.61
C PRO A 157 -14.42 -2.71 -3.84
N THR A 158 -13.70 -2.90 -4.95
CA THR A 158 -12.99 -4.14 -5.27
C THR A 158 -11.90 -4.42 -4.24
N VAL A 159 -11.14 -3.40 -3.85
CA VAL A 159 -10.09 -3.52 -2.83
C VAL A 159 -10.69 -3.86 -1.46
N ARG A 160 -11.78 -3.21 -1.07
CA ARG A 160 -12.51 -3.56 0.16
C ARG A 160 -12.99 -5.00 0.16
N ASN A 161 -13.58 -5.43 -0.96
CA ASN A 161 -14.07 -6.81 -1.10
C ASN A 161 -12.94 -7.83 -1.01
N ILE A 162 -11.78 -7.55 -1.59
CA ILE A 162 -10.59 -8.41 -1.47
C ILE A 162 -10.09 -8.45 -0.02
N ALA A 163 -9.99 -7.29 0.65
CA ALA A 163 -9.59 -7.23 2.05
C ALA A 163 -10.54 -8.00 2.97
N ALA A 164 -11.85 -7.87 2.75
CA ALA A 164 -12.89 -8.58 3.50
C ALA A 164 -12.84 -10.10 3.31
N ASN A 165 -12.52 -10.56 2.10
CA ASN A 165 -12.46 -11.99 1.76
C ASN A 165 -11.05 -12.59 1.86
N TRP A 166 -10.03 -11.80 2.22
CA TRP A 166 -8.65 -12.26 2.28
C TRP A 166 -8.46 -13.31 3.38
N ARG A 167 -8.07 -14.53 2.98
CA ARG A 167 -7.80 -15.62 3.91
C ARG A 167 -6.32 -15.68 4.26
N ALA A 168 -6.04 -15.98 5.52
CA ALA A 168 -4.69 -16.09 6.10
C ALA A 168 -3.95 -17.34 5.63
N ASN A 169 -3.67 -17.45 4.33
CA ASN A 169 -3.13 -18.67 3.74
C ASN A 169 -1.72 -19.01 4.27
N PHE A 170 -0.99 -18.05 4.85
CA PHE A 170 0.35 -18.29 5.40
C PHE A 170 0.42 -18.30 6.92
N ILE A 171 -0.72 -18.15 7.61
CA ILE A 171 -0.78 -18.35 9.05
C ILE A 171 -1.06 -19.84 9.32
N VAL A 172 0.02 -20.63 9.28
CA VAL A 172 -0.01 -22.07 9.57
C VAL A 172 0.31 -22.36 11.03
N GLU A 173 -0.01 -23.58 11.50
CA GLU A 173 0.25 -24.04 12.87
C GLU A 173 -0.34 -23.12 13.96
N VAL A 174 -1.59 -22.71 13.74
CA VAL A 174 -2.48 -22.07 14.72
C VAL A 174 -3.89 -22.65 14.56
N SER A 175 -4.76 -22.45 15.56
CA SER A 175 -6.19 -22.72 15.38
C SER A 175 -6.81 -21.77 14.34
N ALA A 176 -7.90 -22.21 13.69
CA ALA A 176 -8.65 -21.37 12.74
C ALA A 176 -9.05 -20.03 13.37
N ASN A 177 -9.54 -20.04 14.62
CA ASN A 177 -9.89 -18.84 15.37
C ASN A 177 -8.69 -17.89 15.56
N GLN A 178 -7.51 -18.42 15.87
CA GLN A 178 -6.30 -17.59 16.00
C GLN A 178 -5.85 -16.98 14.67
N ALA A 179 -5.95 -17.73 13.57
CA ALA A 179 -5.68 -17.20 12.24
C ALA A 179 -6.64 -16.08 11.87
N GLU A 180 -7.93 -16.25 12.17
CA GLU A 180 -8.96 -15.25 11.94
C GLU A 180 -8.73 -13.98 12.76
N VAL A 181 -8.48 -14.10 14.07
CA VAL A 181 -8.20 -12.94 14.93
C VAL A 181 -6.90 -12.24 14.52
N ALA A 182 -5.86 -12.99 14.13
CA ALA A 182 -4.64 -12.38 13.58
C ALA A 182 -4.93 -11.59 12.30
N MET A 183 -5.78 -12.11 11.41
CA MET A 183 -6.20 -11.39 10.21
C MET A 183 -7.08 -10.18 10.50
N ALA A 184 -7.97 -10.25 11.49
CA ALA A 184 -8.75 -9.11 11.92
C ALA A 184 -7.83 -7.94 12.35
N HIS A 185 -6.74 -8.24 13.06
CA HIS A 185 -5.72 -7.23 13.39
C HIS A 185 -4.97 -6.68 12.17
N VAL A 186 -4.69 -7.50 11.16
CA VAL A 186 -4.07 -7.03 9.90
C VAL A 186 -5.01 -6.08 9.17
N ARG A 187 -6.29 -6.45 9.01
CA ARG A 187 -7.31 -5.65 8.31
C ARG A 187 -7.55 -4.32 9.02
N ALA A 188 -7.90 -4.36 10.31
CA ALA A 188 -8.11 -3.16 11.12
C ALA A 188 -6.87 -2.26 11.15
N GLY A 189 -5.67 -2.86 11.16
CA GLY A 189 -4.42 -2.12 11.10
C GLY A 189 -4.19 -1.41 9.77
N LEU A 190 -4.48 -2.06 8.64
CA LEU A 190 -4.40 -1.45 7.32
C LEU A 190 -5.45 -0.36 7.13
N GLU A 191 -6.68 -0.59 7.58
CA GLU A 191 -7.78 0.38 7.56
C GLU A 191 -7.44 1.63 8.37
N ALA A 192 -6.84 1.46 9.55
CA ALA A 192 -6.39 2.56 10.39
C ALA A 192 -5.03 3.15 9.96
N GLY A 193 -4.43 2.70 8.85
CA GLY A 193 -3.14 3.20 8.36
C GLY A 193 -1.95 2.92 9.30
N LEU A 194 -2.06 1.91 10.17
CA LEU A 194 -1.01 1.54 11.12
C LEU A 194 0.17 0.88 10.40
N ASN A 195 1.39 1.18 10.88
CA ASN A 195 2.59 0.48 10.41
C ASN A 195 2.62 -0.99 10.86
N GLU A 196 3.42 -1.82 10.16
CA GLU A 196 3.44 -3.27 10.39
C GLU A 196 3.94 -3.65 11.79
N ARG A 197 4.75 -2.80 12.42
CA ARG A 197 5.23 -3.02 13.81
C ARG A 197 4.12 -2.86 14.83
N THR A 198 3.15 -1.99 14.56
CA THR A 198 1.96 -1.84 15.41
C THR A 198 1.03 -3.02 15.21
N ILE A 199 0.76 -3.41 13.97
CA ILE A 199 -0.04 -4.61 13.64
C ILE A 199 0.55 -5.86 14.32
N ALA A 200 1.87 -6.05 14.21
CA ALA A 200 2.58 -7.18 14.79
C ALA A 200 2.46 -7.27 16.33
N ARG A 201 2.37 -6.13 17.03
CA ARG A 201 2.19 -6.11 18.48
C ARG A 201 0.83 -6.70 18.88
N ASN A 202 -0.22 -6.36 18.13
CA ASN A 202 -1.57 -6.88 18.36
C ASN A 202 -1.67 -8.36 18.00
N ILE A 203 -1.02 -8.80 16.91
CA ILE A 203 -1.00 -10.21 16.53
C ILE A 203 -0.28 -11.07 17.59
N LYS A 204 0.84 -10.57 18.14
CA LYS A 204 1.67 -11.31 19.11
C LYS A 204 0.87 -11.77 20.34
N THR A 205 -0.13 -11.01 20.79
CA THR A 205 -0.93 -11.36 21.97
C THR A 205 -1.90 -12.51 21.69
N THR A 206 -2.23 -12.73 20.43
CA THR A 206 -3.24 -13.70 19.98
C THR A 206 -2.62 -15.03 19.58
N ILE A 207 -1.41 -15.01 19.02
CA ILE A 207 -0.77 -16.22 18.47
C ILE A 207 0.16 -16.93 19.46
N GLY A 208 0.13 -18.26 19.41
CA GLY A 208 1.09 -19.12 20.09
C GLY A 208 2.42 -19.25 19.36
N LEU A 209 3.29 -20.13 19.88
CA LEU A 209 4.42 -20.66 19.12
C LEU A 209 3.94 -21.81 18.24
N THR A 210 4.62 -22.05 17.12
CA THR A 210 4.43 -23.26 16.32
C THR A 210 5.00 -24.48 17.07
N GLU A 211 4.72 -25.71 16.61
CA GLU A 211 5.29 -26.91 17.24
C GLU A 211 6.82 -26.87 17.12
N ARG A 212 7.31 -26.60 15.91
CA ARG A 212 8.74 -26.42 15.63
C ARG A 212 9.37 -25.32 16.50
N GLN A 213 8.71 -24.18 16.66
CA GLN A 213 9.21 -23.08 17.50
C GLN A 213 9.25 -23.47 18.99
N SER A 214 8.24 -24.20 19.47
CA SER A 214 8.21 -24.71 20.84
C SER A 214 9.35 -25.70 21.08
N ALA A 215 9.61 -26.61 20.14
CA ALA A 215 10.75 -27.53 20.19
C ALA A 215 12.09 -26.77 20.20
N ILE A 216 12.21 -25.68 19.46
CA ILE A 216 13.42 -24.82 19.47
C ILE A 216 13.60 -24.16 20.84
N VAL A 217 12.53 -23.66 21.47
CA VAL A 217 12.59 -23.07 22.82
C VAL A 217 12.95 -24.12 23.86
N ALA A 218 12.38 -25.32 23.79
CA ALA A 218 12.74 -26.43 24.66
C ALA A 218 14.22 -26.84 24.49
N SER A 219 14.69 -26.93 23.25
CA SER A 219 16.09 -27.20 22.94
C SER A 219 17.03 -26.11 23.50
N TYR A 220 16.62 -24.84 23.50
CA TYR A 220 17.37 -23.75 24.13
C TYR A 220 17.44 -23.90 25.66
N SER A 221 16.35 -24.30 26.31
CA SER A 221 16.34 -24.62 27.74
C SER A 221 17.33 -25.74 28.09
N ASN A 222 17.35 -26.81 27.28
CA ASN A 222 18.27 -27.94 27.48
C ASN A 222 19.73 -27.53 27.27
N ASP A 223 20.01 -26.71 26.26
CA ASP A 223 21.37 -26.20 26.08
C ASP A 223 21.80 -25.28 27.24
N LEU A 224 20.89 -24.49 27.82
CA LEU A 224 21.19 -23.71 29.03
C LEU A 224 21.55 -24.62 30.21
N ASP A 225 20.87 -25.75 30.38
CA ASP A 225 21.26 -26.75 31.41
C ASP A 225 22.69 -27.23 31.18
N ARG A 226 23.05 -27.54 29.93
CA ARG A 226 24.40 -27.95 29.56
C ARG A 226 25.46 -26.86 29.80
N VAL A 227 25.09 -25.58 29.69
CA VAL A 227 25.99 -24.48 30.07
C VAL A 227 26.15 -24.41 31.60
N ILE A 228 25.05 -24.59 32.33
CA ILE A 228 24.99 -24.50 33.80
C ILE A 228 25.75 -25.65 34.46
N ASP A 229 25.59 -26.88 33.97
CA ASP A 229 26.29 -28.07 34.47
C ASP A 229 27.76 -28.13 34.01
N GLY A 230 28.12 -27.36 32.99
CA GLY A 230 29.47 -27.30 32.43
C GLY A 230 29.79 -28.36 31.38
N THR A 231 28.80 -29.13 30.91
CA THR A 231 28.94 -30.13 29.85
C THR A 231 29.00 -29.53 28.45
N LYS A 232 28.45 -28.33 28.24
CA LYS A 232 28.61 -27.58 26.99
C LYS A 232 29.98 -26.91 26.96
N THR A 233 30.85 -27.41 26.08
CA THR A 233 32.24 -26.94 25.93
C THR A 233 32.40 -25.84 24.88
N SER A 234 31.36 -25.53 24.11
CA SER A 234 31.40 -24.49 23.08
C SER A 234 30.04 -23.83 22.85
N LEU A 235 30.06 -22.53 22.58
CA LEU A 235 28.92 -21.68 22.18
C LEU A 235 29.06 -21.17 20.75
N LYS A 236 29.99 -21.72 19.95
CA LYS A 236 30.21 -21.30 18.56
C LYS A 236 28.93 -21.44 17.73
N ASP A 237 28.18 -22.49 18.00
CA ASP A 237 26.85 -22.77 17.46
C ASP A 237 25.79 -21.75 17.87
N TRP A 238 26.07 -20.84 18.82
CA TRP A 238 25.24 -19.71 19.21
C TRP A 238 25.77 -18.37 18.67
N GLY A 239 26.83 -18.40 17.85
CA GLY A 239 27.55 -17.22 17.42
C GLY A 239 28.30 -16.51 18.56
N ILE A 240 28.65 -17.23 19.63
CA ILE A 240 29.50 -16.74 20.72
C ILE A 240 30.80 -17.55 20.65
N THR A 241 31.91 -16.91 20.29
CA THR A 241 33.22 -17.56 20.22
C THR A 241 34.12 -17.06 21.33
N ASP A 242 35.28 -17.70 21.47
CA ASP A 242 36.31 -17.24 22.40
C ASP A 242 36.69 -15.79 22.07
N GLY A 243 36.62 -14.91 23.07
CA GLY A 243 36.86 -13.47 22.94
C GLY A 243 35.87 -12.64 22.12
N GLN A 244 34.98 -13.22 21.30
CA GLN A 244 34.12 -12.47 20.39
C GLN A 244 32.63 -12.87 20.46
N ILE A 245 31.78 -11.88 20.72
CA ILE A 245 30.35 -11.99 20.40
C ILE A 245 30.23 -11.61 18.93
N LEU A 246 29.93 -12.58 18.05
CA LEU A 246 29.70 -12.28 16.64
C LEU A 246 28.46 -11.38 16.58
N LYS A 247 28.70 -10.08 16.42
CA LYS A 247 27.62 -9.17 16.04
C LYS A 247 27.09 -9.73 14.71
N PRO A 248 25.77 -9.86 14.53
CA PRO A 248 25.22 -10.05 13.18
C PRO A 248 25.97 -9.13 12.25
N SER A 249 26.40 -9.63 11.09
CA SER A 249 27.03 -8.77 10.10
C SER A 249 26.19 -7.50 10.02
N LYS A 250 26.85 -6.34 10.05
CA LYS A 250 26.17 -5.05 9.87
C LYS A 250 25.52 -5.11 8.49
N GLY A 251 24.31 -5.65 8.42
CA GLY A 251 23.39 -5.36 7.34
C GLY A 251 23.22 -3.85 7.30
N SER A 252 23.02 -3.32 6.11
CA SER A 252 22.80 -1.89 5.86
C SER A 252 21.65 -1.28 6.68
N ASP A 253 20.87 -2.09 7.39
CA ASP A 253 19.70 -1.69 8.17
C ASP A 253 19.92 -1.61 9.69
N GLY A 254 21.17 -1.66 10.19
CA GLY A 254 21.53 -1.22 11.55
C GLY A 254 20.72 -1.84 12.70
N TYR A 255 21.31 -2.75 13.46
CA TYR A 255 20.71 -3.38 14.66
C TYR A 255 19.50 -4.27 14.46
N THR A 256 18.90 -4.38 13.26
CA THR A 256 17.79 -5.30 13.10
C THR A 256 18.29 -6.74 13.05
N ASN A 257 17.59 -7.65 13.72
CA ASN A 257 17.81 -9.09 13.61
C ASN A 257 17.34 -9.51 12.21
N THR A 258 18.18 -9.21 11.22
CA THR A 258 17.93 -9.37 9.79
C THR A 258 18.36 -10.77 9.37
N PHE A 259 17.41 -11.69 9.32
CA PHE A 259 17.69 -13.06 8.87
C PHE A 259 17.57 -13.13 7.35
N PRO A 260 18.53 -13.74 6.63
CA PRO A 260 18.18 -14.42 5.40
C PRO A 260 17.19 -15.52 5.78
N VAL A 261 16.09 -15.62 5.03
CA VAL A 261 15.06 -16.63 5.26
C VAL A 261 15.12 -17.68 4.18
N ASP A 262 14.82 -18.93 4.53
CA ASP A 262 14.71 -20.02 3.57
C ASP A 262 13.46 -19.77 2.73
N ARG A 263 13.17 -20.73 1.84
CA ARG A 263 11.95 -20.65 1.05
C ARG A 263 10.73 -20.53 2.00
N ASP A 264 10.70 -21.30 3.07
CA ASP A 264 9.56 -21.38 3.99
C ASP A 264 9.50 -20.21 4.99
N GLY A 265 10.36 -19.18 4.82
CA GLY A 265 10.37 -18.00 5.67
C GLY A 265 11.10 -18.17 7.01
N ASN A 266 11.72 -19.33 7.25
CA ASN A 266 12.51 -19.57 8.46
C ASN A 266 13.90 -18.95 8.32
N PRO A 267 14.52 -18.45 9.40
CA PRO A 267 15.91 -18.00 9.36
C PRO A 267 16.89 -19.07 8.84
N THR A 268 17.62 -18.81 7.75
CA THR A 268 18.66 -19.71 7.19
C THR A 268 19.96 -19.67 7.96
N ASP A 269 20.26 -18.56 8.62
CA ASP A 269 21.47 -18.35 9.40
C ASP A 269 21.37 -18.93 10.82
N GLY A 270 20.58 -20.01 10.94
CA GLY A 270 20.54 -20.89 12.09
C GLY A 270 19.51 -20.46 13.14
N ILE A 271 18.36 -21.14 13.12
CA ILE A 271 17.60 -21.48 14.35
C ILE A 271 18.55 -21.99 15.46
N LEU A 272 19.62 -22.70 15.08
CA LEU A 272 20.68 -23.21 15.94
C LEU A 272 21.52 -22.10 16.59
N ASN A 273 21.70 -20.95 15.92
CA ASN A 273 22.50 -19.81 16.40
C ASN A 273 21.87 -19.03 17.56
N ARG A 274 20.72 -19.49 18.09
CA ARG A 274 19.99 -18.88 19.22
C ARG A 274 19.89 -17.35 19.12
N ARG A 275 19.76 -16.80 17.92
CA ARG A 275 19.94 -15.35 17.67
C ARG A 275 18.85 -14.48 18.28
N LEU A 276 17.69 -15.08 18.54
CA LEU A 276 16.56 -14.48 19.27
C LEU A 276 16.74 -14.53 20.80
N ARG A 277 17.86 -15.04 21.33
CA ARG A 277 18.17 -14.98 22.77
C ARG A 277 18.40 -13.54 23.22
N ASP A 278 18.33 -13.33 24.52
CA ASP A 278 18.70 -12.06 25.12
C ASP A 278 20.22 -11.89 25.13
N ARG A 279 20.73 -11.08 24.18
CA ARG A 279 22.17 -10.85 24.02
C ARG A 279 22.84 -10.17 25.21
N ARG A 280 22.09 -9.56 26.12
CA ARG A 280 22.64 -8.99 27.36
C ARG A 280 23.34 -10.05 28.21
N TRP A 281 22.97 -11.31 28.03
CA TRP A 281 23.52 -12.46 28.74
C TRP A 281 24.68 -13.14 28.01
N ASP A 282 25.04 -12.68 26.81
CA ASP A 282 26.09 -13.33 25.99
C ASP A 282 27.43 -13.35 26.72
N ARG A 283 27.79 -12.27 27.43
CA ARG A 283 29.02 -12.23 28.25
C ARG A 283 28.96 -13.24 29.40
N THR A 284 27.81 -13.39 30.06
CA THR A 284 27.64 -14.37 31.14
C THR A 284 27.76 -15.79 30.60
N MET A 285 27.14 -16.08 29.46
CA MET A 285 27.27 -17.38 28.79
C MET A 285 28.73 -17.65 28.38
N GLN A 286 29.42 -16.64 27.82
CA GLN A 286 30.83 -16.72 27.46
C GLN A 286 31.69 -17.05 28.68
N ASN A 287 31.48 -16.36 29.81
CA ASN A 287 32.22 -16.63 31.05
C ASN A 287 31.91 -18.03 31.61
N ALA A 288 30.68 -18.53 31.47
CA ALA A 288 30.29 -19.86 31.93
C ALA A 288 30.99 -21.02 31.18
N VAL A 289 31.47 -20.76 29.95
CA VAL A 289 32.12 -21.75 29.09
C VAL A 289 33.63 -21.51 28.96
N TYR A 290 34.04 -20.27 28.68
CA TYR A 290 35.41 -19.89 28.33
C TYR A 290 36.14 -19.12 29.44
N GLY A 291 35.47 -18.73 30.53
CA GLY A 291 36.08 -17.98 31.62
C GLY A 291 37.07 -18.79 32.45
N THR A 292 37.73 -18.11 33.39
CA THR A 292 38.49 -18.76 34.49
C THR A 292 37.56 -19.60 35.37
N ASP A 293 38.08 -20.49 36.21
CA ASP A 293 37.25 -21.35 37.05
C ASP A 293 36.33 -20.55 37.98
N GLN A 294 36.83 -19.45 38.55
CA GLN A 294 36.02 -18.52 39.34
C GLN A 294 34.92 -17.87 38.50
N GLN A 295 35.24 -17.40 37.29
CA GLN A 295 34.26 -16.80 36.38
C GLN A 295 33.19 -17.80 35.95
N LYS A 296 33.59 -19.05 35.66
CA LYS A 296 32.68 -20.15 35.31
C LYS A 296 31.72 -20.43 36.45
N ALA A 297 32.22 -20.61 37.68
CA ALA A 297 31.39 -20.87 38.85
C ALA A 297 30.36 -19.75 39.09
N GLN A 298 30.81 -18.49 39.07
CA GLN A 298 29.93 -17.32 39.26
C GLN A 298 28.89 -17.20 38.14
N ALA A 299 29.30 -17.34 36.88
CA ALA A 299 28.41 -17.23 35.73
C ALA A 299 27.37 -18.35 35.70
N ARG A 300 27.76 -19.60 35.98
CA ARG A 300 26.85 -20.76 36.05
C ARG A 300 25.84 -20.62 37.18
N ALA A 301 26.28 -20.17 38.36
CA ALA A 301 25.38 -19.89 39.48
C ALA A 301 24.33 -18.82 39.11
N LEU A 302 24.76 -17.75 38.43
CA LEU A 302 23.85 -16.70 37.97
C LEU A 302 22.87 -17.20 36.91
N LEU A 303 23.35 -17.96 35.91
CA LEU A 303 22.50 -18.56 34.88
C LEU A 303 21.49 -19.54 35.48
N LYS A 304 21.89 -20.36 36.46
CA LYS A 304 20.99 -21.26 37.19
C LYS A 304 19.83 -20.51 37.83
N LYS A 305 20.11 -19.37 38.48
CA LYS A 305 19.07 -18.51 39.08
C LYS A 305 18.13 -17.88 38.04
N ARG A 306 18.63 -17.62 36.82
CA ARG A 306 17.93 -16.85 35.78
C ARG A 306 17.38 -17.68 34.62
N LYS A 307 17.58 -19.00 34.62
CA LYS A 307 17.21 -19.89 33.51
C LYS A 307 15.77 -19.70 33.04
N ALA A 308 14.81 -19.72 33.96
CA ALA A 308 13.38 -19.58 33.63
C ALA A 308 13.09 -18.23 32.91
N GLU A 309 13.71 -17.15 33.38
CA GLU A 309 13.59 -15.82 32.75
C GLU A 309 14.19 -15.81 31.34
N LEU A 310 15.35 -16.44 31.13
CA LEU A 310 16.00 -16.52 29.83
C LEU A 310 15.16 -17.31 28.82
N VAL A 311 14.61 -18.45 29.24
CA VAL A 311 13.74 -19.28 28.40
C VAL A 311 12.45 -18.53 28.05
N GLU A 312 11.83 -17.85 29.01
CA GLU A 312 10.62 -17.06 28.76
C GLU A 312 10.89 -15.86 27.84
N ASN A 313 12.01 -15.15 28.01
CA ASN A 313 12.41 -14.08 27.11
C ASN A 313 12.67 -14.60 25.69
N TYR A 314 13.27 -15.78 25.56
CA TYR A 314 13.48 -16.42 24.26
C TYR A 314 12.14 -16.79 23.58
N SER A 315 11.20 -17.36 24.34
CA SER A 315 9.82 -17.63 23.88
C SER A 315 9.11 -16.35 23.43
N LYS A 316 9.16 -15.28 24.23
CA LYS A 316 8.60 -13.96 23.90
C LYS A 316 9.20 -13.37 22.62
N ASN A 317 10.49 -13.55 22.39
CA ASN A 317 11.17 -13.10 21.19
C ASN A 317 10.75 -13.89 19.94
N TRP A 318 10.52 -15.20 20.08
CA TRP A 318 9.93 -16.03 19.01
C TRP A 318 8.50 -15.60 18.66
N LYS A 319 7.63 -15.38 19.65
CA LYS A 319 6.27 -14.85 19.42
C LYS A 319 6.32 -13.49 18.72
N ARG A 320 7.22 -12.60 19.16
CA ARG A 320 7.44 -11.30 18.51
C ARG A 320 7.92 -11.46 17.06
N TYR A 321 8.83 -12.38 16.80
CA TYR A 321 9.31 -12.66 15.45
C TYR A 321 8.16 -13.15 14.55
N ARG A 322 7.42 -14.16 15.01
CA ARG A 322 6.25 -14.72 14.30
C ARG A 322 5.20 -13.65 14.01
N GLY A 323 4.83 -12.84 15.00
CA GLY A 323 3.86 -11.76 14.84
C GLY A 323 4.30 -10.71 13.80
N ASN A 324 5.60 -10.36 13.79
CA ASN A 324 6.16 -9.48 12.75
C ASN A 324 6.12 -10.12 11.37
N THR A 325 6.46 -11.41 11.25
CA THR A 325 6.44 -12.10 9.97
C THR A 325 5.04 -12.20 9.39
N ILE A 326 4.03 -12.51 10.22
CA ILE A 326 2.63 -12.53 9.81
C ILE A 326 2.19 -11.13 9.40
N ALA A 327 2.31 -10.14 10.30
CA ALA A 327 1.89 -8.77 10.02
C ALA A 327 2.50 -8.26 8.73
N ARG A 328 3.80 -8.47 8.54
CA ARG A 328 4.52 -8.02 7.36
C ARG A 328 4.04 -8.74 6.10
N THR A 329 3.99 -10.07 6.13
CA THR A 329 3.67 -10.85 4.93
C THR A 329 2.24 -10.60 4.49
N GLU A 330 1.29 -10.62 5.43
CA GLU A 330 -0.13 -10.43 5.11
C GLU A 330 -0.43 -8.97 4.76
N ALA A 331 0.10 -7.99 5.51
CA ALA A 331 -0.13 -6.58 5.19
C ALA A 331 0.46 -6.18 3.85
N GLN A 332 1.69 -6.62 3.54
CA GLN A 332 2.34 -6.28 2.27
C GLN A 332 1.67 -6.97 1.07
N ARG A 333 1.20 -8.21 1.23
CA ARG A 333 0.41 -8.89 0.18
C ARG A 333 -0.90 -8.18 -0.08
N LEU A 334 -1.66 -7.91 0.97
CA LEU A 334 -2.95 -7.24 0.83
C LEU A 334 -2.78 -5.84 0.23
N ALA A 335 -1.79 -5.06 0.70
CA ALA A 335 -1.47 -3.75 0.11
C ALA A 335 -1.02 -3.85 -1.35
N GLY A 336 -0.25 -4.87 -1.72
CA GLY A 336 0.19 -5.09 -3.09
C GLY A 336 -0.95 -5.45 -4.04
N ILE A 337 -1.88 -6.30 -3.61
CA ILE A 337 -3.09 -6.64 -4.39
C ILE A 337 -4.00 -5.42 -4.50
N ALA A 338 -4.26 -4.74 -3.38
CA ALA A 338 -5.03 -3.51 -3.36
C ALA A 338 -4.49 -2.47 -4.35
N GLN A 339 -3.17 -2.30 -4.37
CA GLN A 339 -2.49 -1.43 -5.32
C GLN A 339 -2.70 -1.90 -6.76
N HIS A 340 -2.51 -3.19 -7.05
CA HIS A 340 -2.66 -3.71 -8.40
C HIS A 340 -4.08 -3.52 -8.94
N GLU A 341 -5.10 -3.89 -8.17
CA GLU A 341 -6.50 -3.75 -8.58
C GLU A 341 -6.90 -2.28 -8.74
N GLY A 342 -6.41 -1.40 -7.86
CA GLY A 342 -6.60 0.04 -8.01
C GLY A 342 -6.02 0.57 -9.33
N TRP A 343 -4.81 0.14 -9.70
CA TRP A 343 -4.21 0.52 -10.98
C TRP A 343 -4.93 -0.08 -12.18
N LYS A 344 -5.42 -1.32 -12.06
CA LYS A 344 -6.15 -1.99 -13.13
C LYS A 344 -7.48 -1.28 -13.42
N ALA A 345 -8.19 -0.85 -12.39
CA ALA A 345 -9.39 -0.02 -12.53
C ALA A 345 -9.06 1.35 -13.16
N ALA A 346 -7.92 1.95 -12.80
CA ALA A 346 -7.47 3.20 -13.40
C ALA A 346 -7.07 3.04 -14.88
N GLU A 347 -6.45 1.91 -15.25
CA GLU A 347 -6.06 1.59 -16.64
C GLU A 347 -7.28 1.53 -17.58
N GLN A 348 -8.44 1.07 -17.09
CA GLN A 348 -9.69 1.04 -17.88
C GLN A 348 -10.19 2.43 -18.29
N ASN A 349 -9.82 3.47 -17.52
CA ASN A 349 -10.21 4.85 -17.78
C ASN A 349 -9.10 5.65 -18.47
N LEU A 350 -7.98 5.00 -18.80
CA LEU A 350 -6.84 5.68 -19.41
C LEU A 350 -7.12 5.89 -20.91
N THR A 351 -7.30 7.15 -21.31
CA THR A 351 -7.61 7.53 -22.70
C THR A 351 -6.38 7.61 -23.60
N PHE A 352 -5.18 7.79 -23.03
CA PHE A 352 -3.93 7.87 -23.77
C PHE A 352 -2.75 7.30 -22.98
N GLY A 353 -1.83 6.65 -23.68
CA GLY A 353 -0.70 5.93 -23.10
C GLY A 353 -1.07 4.54 -22.59
N ARG A 354 -0.12 3.91 -21.90
CA ARG A 354 -0.27 2.57 -21.31
C ARG A 354 0.37 2.50 -19.93
N MET A 355 -0.22 1.73 -19.02
CA MET A 355 0.38 1.48 -17.72
C MET A 355 1.41 0.36 -17.82
N VAL A 356 2.61 0.63 -17.33
CA VAL A 356 3.66 -0.38 -17.17
C VAL A 356 4.06 -0.47 -15.70
N LYS A 357 4.58 -1.63 -15.31
CA LYS A 357 5.07 -1.89 -13.97
C LYS A 357 6.51 -2.38 -13.96
N THR A 358 7.20 -2.04 -12.89
CA THR A 358 8.54 -2.52 -12.57
C THR A 358 8.55 -3.18 -11.21
N TRP A 359 9.52 -4.07 -11.00
CA TRP A 359 9.72 -4.72 -9.72
C TRP A 359 10.63 -3.88 -8.83
N ALA A 360 10.14 -3.46 -7.67
CA ALA A 360 10.91 -2.74 -6.67
C ALA A 360 11.21 -3.62 -5.45
N THR A 361 12.39 -3.44 -4.87
CA THR A 361 12.81 -4.11 -3.63
C THR A 361 13.29 -3.07 -2.63
N SER A 362 13.38 -3.43 -1.35
CA SER A 362 14.00 -2.57 -0.35
C SER A 362 15.52 -2.44 -0.48
N GLY A 363 16.16 -3.23 -1.35
CA GLY A 363 17.62 -3.19 -1.59
C GLY A 363 18.51 -3.74 -0.47
N ASP A 364 17.94 -4.18 0.65
CA ASP A 364 18.70 -4.70 1.79
C ASP A 364 19.02 -6.20 1.71
N SER A 365 19.71 -6.70 2.73
CA SER A 365 20.14 -8.09 2.83
C SER A 365 19.00 -9.11 3.00
N ARG A 366 17.75 -8.69 3.33
CA ARG A 366 16.58 -9.59 3.36
C ARG A 366 16.02 -9.87 1.97
N VAL A 367 16.35 -9.03 0.98
CA VAL A 367 15.90 -9.27 -0.39
C VAL A 367 16.60 -10.52 -0.93
N ARG A 368 15.83 -11.47 -1.47
CA ARG A 368 16.37 -12.68 -2.10
C ARG A 368 17.18 -12.33 -3.35
N ASN A 369 18.17 -13.14 -3.70
CA ASN A 369 19.00 -12.90 -4.90
C ASN A 369 18.15 -12.86 -6.17
N SER A 370 17.22 -13.79 -6.33
CA SER A 370 16.25 -13.82 -7.43
C SER A 370 15.39 -12.56 -7.51
N HIS A 371 14.95 -12.02 -6.36
CA HIS A 371 14.16 -10.80 -6.31
C HIS A 371 15.00 -9.56 -6.67
N ARG A 372 16.27 -9.51 -6.25
CA ARG A 372 17.21 -8.46 -6.69
C ARG A 372 17.46 -8.53 -8.20
N ALA A 373 17.62 -9.73 -8.74
CA ALA A 373 17.79 -9.93 -10.17
C ALA A 373 16.55 -9.47 -10.95
N ALA A 374 15.35 -9.85 -10.50
CA ALA A 374 14.09 -9.39 -11.07
C ALA A 374 13.98 -7.85 -11.03
N ALA A 375 14.31 -7.22 -9.90
CA ALA A 375 14.31 -5.77 -9.78
C ALA A 375 15.23 -5.08 -10.81
N ARG A 376 16.44 -5.63 -11.02
CA ARG A 376 17.40 -5.10 -12.01
C ARG A 376 16.91 -5.30 -13.44
N ARG A 377 16.33 -6.47 -13.76
CA ARG A 377 15.75 -6.77 -15.08
C ARG A 377 14.61 -5.81 -15.40
N TYR A 378 13.59 -5.79 -14.55
CA TYR A 378 12.36 -5.04 -14.79
C TYR A 378 12.48 -3.53 -14.56
N ALA A 379 13.60 -3.06 -14.01
CA ALA A 379 13.95 -1.63 -14.07
C ALA A 379 14.28 -1.18 -15.51
N LYS A 380 14.88 -2.06 -16.32
CA LYS A 380 15.25 -1.80 -17.73
C LYS A 380 14.13 -2.18 -18.69
N GLU A 381 13.44 -3.28 -18.39
CA GLU A 381 12.40 -3.88 -19.23
C GLU A 381 11.05 -3.83 -18.48
N PRO A 382 10.39 -2.67 -18.37
CA PRO A 382 9.11 -2.58 -17.69
C PRO A 382 8.04 -3.44 -18.39
N LEU A 383 7.19 -4.09 -17.62
CA LEU A 383 6.13 -4.96 -18.14
C LEU A 383 4.81 -4.21 -18.25
N PRO A 384 3.89 -4.59 -19.15
CA PRO A 384 2.49 -4.15 -19.07
C PRO A 384 1.90 -4.41 -17.68
N LEU A 385 0.96 -3.58 -17.22
CA LEU A 385 0.38 -3.67 -15.87
C LEU A 385 -0.14 -5.08 -15.54
N ASN A 386 -0.77 -5.75 -16.50
CA ASN A 386 -1.38 -7.07 -16.30
C ASN A 386 -0.44 -8.26 -16.58
N ALA A 387 0.75 -8.02 -17.16
CA ALA A 387 1.72 -9.09 -17.42
C ALA A 387 2.35 -9.61 -16.11
N MET A 388 2.63 -10.91 -16.03
CA MET A 388 3.27 -11.48 -14.83
C MET A 388 4.78 -11.22 -14.84
N PHE A 389 5.38 -11.02 -13.66
CA PHE A 389 6.82 -11.06 -13.55
C PHE A 389 7.32 -12.51 -13.62
N GLU A 390 8.48 -12.69 -14.24
CA GLU A 390 9.25 -13.92 -14.27
C GLU A 390 10.47 -13.76 -13.36
N SER A 391 10.67 -14.69 -12.44
CA SER A 391 11.91 -14.82 -11.70
C SER A 391 12.27 -16.30 -11.57
N PRO A 392 13.56 -16.66 -11.40
CA PRO A 392 13.98 -18.06 -11.30
C PRO A 392 13.23 -18.86 -10.24
N ASP A 393 12.78 -18.20 -9.16
CA ASP A 393 12.14 -18.86 -8.02
C ASP A 393 10.63 -18.58 -7.94
N SER A 394 10.08 -17.71 -8.79
CA SER A 394 8.66 -17.37 -8.77
C SER A 394 8.12 -16.79 -10.06
N TYR A 395 6.88 -17.15 -10.35
CA TYR A 395 6.06 -16.52 -11.37
C TYR A 395 4.94 -15.72 -10.70
N GLY A 396 4.65 -14.54 -11.23
CA GLY A 396 3.48 -13.77 -10.84
C GLY A 396 3.79 -12.44 -10.16
N GLN A 397 2.75 -11.82 -9.62
CA GLN A 397 2.87 -10.54 -8.93
C GLN A 397 3.50 -10.74 -7.55
N PRO A 398 4.32 -9.82 -7.01
CA PRO A 398 4.96 -9.97 -5.71
C PRO A 398 4.02 -10.38 -4.57
N ALA A 399 2.75 -9.98 -4.66
CA ALA A 399 1.70 -10.30 -3.68
C ALA A 399 0.95 -11.62 -3.94
N LEU A 400 1.14 -12.25 -5.10
CA LEU A 400 0.46 -13.48 -5.52
C LEU A 400 1.42 -14.68 -5.64
N VAL A 401 2.72 -14.48 -5.44
CA VAL A 401 3.70 -15.59 -5.45
C VAL A 401 3.49 -16.54 -4.25
N PRO A 402 3.91 -17.82 -4.34
CA PRO A 402 3.80 -18.79 -3.25
C PRO A 402 4.46 -18.33 -1.93
N ALA A 403 4.11 -18.99 -0.82
CA ALA A 403 4.70 -18.72 0.49
C ALA A 403 6.24 -18.75 0.44
N ALA A 404 6.77 -19.71 -0.31
CA ALA A 404 8.18 -19.96 -0.58
C ALA A 404 8.98 -18.71 -1.00
N THR A 405 8.33 -17.74 -1.63
CA THR A 405 8.96 -16.54 -2.20
C THR A 405 8.38 -15.24 -1.65
N SER A 406 7.20 -15.28 -1.02
CA SER A 406 6.55 -14.08 -0.47
C SER A 406 6.71 -13.89 1.03
N ILE A 407 7.01 -14.93 1.82
CA ILE A 407 7.18 -14.74 3.28
C ILE A 407 8.36 -13.78 3.54
N ASN A 408 8.09 -12.77 4.39
CA ASN A 408 8.99 -11.66 4.73
C ASN A 408 9.48 -10.83 3.51
N CYS A 409 8.90 -11.03 2.33
CA CYS A 409 9.28 -10.33 1.11
C CYS A 409 8.82 -8.88 1.16
N ARG A 410 9.74 -7.93 0.95
CA ARG A 410 9.47 -6.48 0.89
C ARG A 410 9.37 -5.94 -0.54
N CYS A 411 9.10 -6.83 -1.49
CA CYS A 411 9.04 -6.43 -2.89
C CYS A 411 7.65 -5.89 -3.20
N MET A 412 7.59 -4.94 -4.13
CA MET A 412 6.33 -4.37 -4.60
C MET A 412 6.44 -4.00 -6.08
N SER A 413 5.29 -3.90 -6.74
CA SER A 413 5.22 -3.32 -8.08
C SER A 413 5.19 -1.80 -8.01
N ARG A 414 6.04 -1.14 -8.78
CA ARG A 414 5.88 0.29 -9.09
C ARG A 414 5.18 0.41 -10.42
N VAL A 415 4.13 1.20 -10.49
CA VAL A 415 3.36 1.42 -11.72
C VAL A 415 3.64 2.84 -12.21
N LYS A 416 3.77 3.00 -13.53
CA LYS A 416 3.89 4.29 -14.20
C LYS A 416 3.09 4.28 -15.50
N VAL A 417 2.63 5.45 -15.93
CA VAL A 417 2.05 5.66 -17.26
C VAL A 417 3.18 5.98 -18.24
N VAL A 418 3.16 5.37 -19.42
CA VAL A 418 4.08 5.64 -20.53
C VAL A 418 3.24 6.11 -21.71
N PHE A 419 3.67 7.19 -22.34
CA PHE A 419 3.09 7.72 -23.57
C PHE A 419 3.95 7.26 -24.75
N ASP A 420 3.30 6.83 -25.83
CA ASP A 420 3.97 6.36 -27.05
C ASP A 420 4.54 7.52 -27.88
#